data_AF-A0A8D8GA17-F1
#
_entry.id   AF-A0A8D8GA17-F1
#
_cell.length_a   1.000
_cell.length_b   1.000
_cell.length_c   1.000
_cell.angle_alpha   90.00
_cell.angle_beta   90.00
_cell.angle_gamma   90.00
#
_symmetry.space_group_name_H-M   'P 1'
#
loop_
_entity.id
_entity.type
_entity.pdbx_description
1 polymer ?
#
loop_
_entity_poly.entity_id
_entity_poly.type
_entity_poly.pdbx_seq_one_letter_code
_entity_poly.pdbx_strand_id
1 'polypeptide(L)'
;IALPVGEGREGLWNKSREAFRYAYEHHLEEYDWFLKADDDTYVILENLRYFLYPFSPEFPIYFGSKFRYPEYVKQGYFSGGAGYVLSREALKRFVEQALHGSKNCTTAFDTEDLEMGNFRF
;
A
#
# COMPACT_ATOMS: atom_id res chain seq x y z
N ILE A 1 -17.88 3.34 1.04
CA ILE A 1 -17.93 3.55 -0.43
C ILE A 1 -17.60 2.21 -1.09
N ALA A 2 -18.33 1.79 -2.12
CA ALA A 2 -18.04 0.56 -2.86
C ALA A 2 -17.20 0.89 -4.11
N LEU A 3 -16.12 0.15 -4.33
CA LEU A 3 -15.26 0.30 -5.51
C LEU A 3 -15.68 -0.73 -6.59
N PRO A 4 -15.51 -0.43 -7.89
CA PRO A 4 -15.92 -1.31 -8.99
C PRO A 4 -14.93 -2.47 -9.19
N VAL A 5 -14.68 -3.26 -8.14
CA VAL A 5 -13.75 -4.40 -8.13
C VAL A 5 -14.46 -5.64 -7.59
N GLY A 6 -14.24 -6.79 -8.22
CA GLY A 6 -14.81 -8.07 -7.78
C GLY A 6 -14.32 -8.50 -6.40
N GLU A 7 -15.14 -9.27 -5.68
CA GLU A 7 -14.78 -9.87 -4.40
C GLU A 7 -14.04 -11.20 -4.55
N GLY A 8 -13.17 -11.53 -3.59
CA GLY A 8 -12.37 -12.75 -3.59
C GLY A 8 -10.86 -12.48 -3.52
N ARG A 9 -10.10 -13.52 -3.14
CA ARG A 9 -8.65 -13.46 -2.96
C ARG A 9 -7.90 -13.08 -4.25
N GLU A 10 -8.45 -13.51 -5.39
CA GLU A 10 -7.91 -13.26 -6.73
C GLU A 10 -7.96 -11.77 -7.12
N GLY A 11 -8.77 -10.96 -6.42
CA GLY A 11 -8.92 -9.53 -6.65
C GLY A 11 -8.18 -8.64 -5.64
N LEU A 12 -7.41 -9.19 -4.70
CA LEU A 12 -6.83 -8.42 -3.59
C LEU A 12 -5.90 -7.30 -4.05
N TRP A 13 -5.08 -7.57 -5.07
CA TRP A 13 -4.23 -6.54 -5.65
C TRP A 13 -5.06 -5.40 -6.22
N ASN A 14 -6.04 -5.71 -7.07
CA ASN A 14 -6.93 -4.70 -7.64
C ASN A 14 -7.69 -3.94 -6.55
N LYS A 15 -8.21 -4.60 -5.51
CA LYS A 15 -8.89 -3.93 -4.40
C LYS A 15 -7.98 -2.89 -3.73
N SER A 16 -6.77 -3.29 -3.36
CA SER A 16 -5.81 -2.40 -2.68
C SER A 16 -5.40 -1.22 -3.57
N ARG A 17 -5.13 -1.51 -4.85
CA ARG A 17 -4.76 -0.52 -5.85
C ARG A 17 -5.83 0.55 -6.07
N GLU A 18 -7.08 0.10 -6.18
CA GLU A 18 -8.24 0.97 -6.39
C GLU A 18 -8.57 1.76 -5.11
N ALA A 19 -8.39 1.15 -3.94
CA ALA A 19 -8.54 1.85 -2.66
C ALA A 19 -7.50 2.95 -2.48
N PHE A 20 -6.24 2.70 -2.83
CA PHE A 20 -5.20 3.72 -2.80
C PHE A 20 -5.42 4.80 -3.86
N ARG A 21 -5.87 4.46 -5.07
CA ARG A 21 -6.24 5.47 -6.07
C ARG A 21 -7.37 6.37 -5.55
N TYR A 22 -8.40 5.78 -4.93
CA TYR A 22 -9.49 6.55 -4.32
C TYR A 22 -8.98 7.50 -3.22
N ALA A 23 -8.14 6.99 -2.31
CA ALA A 23 -7.54 7.81 -1.25
C ALA A 23 -6.70 8.96 -1.83
N TYR A 24 -5.94 8.70 -2.89
CA TYR A 24 -5.18 9.73 -3.61
C TYR A 24 -6.10 10.79 -4.24
N GLU A 25 -7.13 10.38 -4.98
CA GLU A 25 -7.99 11.30 -5.74
C GLU A 25 -8.84 12.20 -4.84
N HIS A 26 -9.14 11.78 -3.61
CA HIS A 26 -10.11 12.49 -2.76
C HIS A 26 -9.53 13.00 -1.45
N HIS A 27 -8.48 12.38 -0.93
CA HIS A 27 -8.03 12.60 0.44
C HIS A 27 -6.52 12.77 0.58
N LEU A 28 -5.76 12.83 -0.51
CA LEU A 28 -4.29 12.93 -0.45
C LEU A 28 -3.83 14.11 0.42
N GLU A 29 -4.45 15.28 0.24
CA GLU A 29 -4.05 16.49 0.95
C GLU A 29 -4.67 16.61 2.36
N GLU A 30 -5.62 15.74 2.70
CA GLU A 30 -6.30 15.74 4.00
C GLU A 30 -5.56 14.92 5.07
N TYR A 31 -4.72 13.96 4.65
CA TYR A 31 -4.06 13.02 5.56
C TYR A 31 -2.55 12.91 5.31
N ASP A 32 -1.79 12.70 6.39
CA ASP A 32 -0.35 12.51 6.34
C ASP A 32 0.06 11.06 6.06
N TRP A 33 -0.76 10.11 6.51
CA TRP A 33 -0.45 8.68 6.52
C TRP A 33 -1.66 7.85 6.11
N PHE A 34 -1.43 6.80 5.33
CA PHE A 34 -2.43 5.91 4.78
C PHE A 34 -2.11 4.47 5.19
N LEU A 35 -3.02 3.81 5.91
CA LEU A 35 -2.85 2.46 6.43
C LEU A 35 -3.70 1.48 5.62
N LYS A 36 -3.10 0.40 5.13
CA LYS A 36 -3.82 -0.81 4.71
C LYS A 36 -3.75 -1.84 5.83
N ALA A 37 -4.89 -2.44 6.13
CA ALA A 37 -5.05 -3.51 7.11
C ALA A 37 -6.15 -4.47 6.64
N ASP A 38 -6.05 -5.73 7.07
CA ASP A 38 -7.08 -6.74 6.80
C ASP A 38 -8.21 -6.64 7.86
N ASP A 39 -9.36 -7.26 7.61
CA ASP A 39 -10.55 -7.20 8.46
C ASP A 39 -10.39 -7.95 9.79
N ASP A 40 -9.36 -8.77 9.91
CA ASP A 40 -8.92 -9.49 11.12
C ASP A 40 -7.73 -8.81 11.82
N THR A 41 -7.34 -7.60 11.41
CA THR A 41 -6.21 -6.86 12.00
C THR A 41 -6.63 -5.97 13.17
N TYR A 42 -5.93 -6.06 14.30
CA TYR A 42 -6.07 -5.12 15.43
C TYR A 42 -4.89 -4.15 15.50
N VAL A 43 -5.17 -2.85 15.56
CA VAL A 43 -4.16 -1.78 15.55
C VAL A 43 -4.24 -0.94 16.82
N ILE A 44 -3.13 -0.83 17.54
CA ILE A 44 -2.98 0.12 18.65
C ILE A 44 -2.57 1.48 18.05
N LEU A 45 -3.55 2.36 17.83
CA LEU A 45 -3.34 3.64 17.13
C LEU A 45 -2.36 4.58 17.86
N GLU A 46 -2.31 4.52 19.19
CA GLU A 46 -1.36 5.28 20.02
C GLU A 46 0.08 4.90 19.67
N ASN A 47 0.36 3.60 19.59
CA ASN A 47 1.68 3.10 19.23
C ASN A 47 2.04 3.44 17.78
N LEU A 48 1.07 3.32 16.86
CA LEU A 48 1.28 3.68 15.46
C LEU A 48 1.59 5.17 15.31
N ARG A 49 0.81 6.05 15.93
CA ARG A 49 1.04 7.50 15.91
C ARG A 49 2.39 7.87 16.52
N TYR A 50 2.74 7.27 17.66
CA TYR A 50 4.03 7.49 18.30
C TYR A 50 5.20 7.06 17.40
N PHE A 51 5.06 5.91 16.72
CA PHE A 51 6.06 5.42 15.77
C PHE A 51 6.22 6.36 14.55
N LEU A 52 5.13 6.91 14.02
CA LEU A 52 5.14 7.76 12.84
C LEU A 52 5.52 9.23 13.13
N TYR A 53 5.36 9.68 14.37
CA TYR A 53 5.60 11.06 14.81
C TYR A 53 6.93 11.69 14.35
N PRO A 54 8.10 11.01 14.38
CA PRO A 54 9.36 11.64 14.01
C PRO A 54 9.59 11.72 12.49
N PHE A 55 8.70 11.17 11.66
CA PHE A 55 8.86 11.10 10.21
C PHE A 55 8.00 12.16 9.51
N SER A 56 8.57 12.83 8.51
CA SER A 56 7.80 13.76 7.68
C SER A 56 7.03 12.99 6.59
N PRO A 57 5.73 13.27 6.39
CA PRO A 57 4.93 12.65 5.34
C PRO A 57 5.32 13.07 3.92
N GLU A 58 6.13 14.13 3.80
CA GLU A 58 6.70 14.63 2.53
C GLU A 58 7.83 13.74 1.98
N PHE A 59 8.33 12.79 2.78
CA PHE A 59 9.26 11.78 2.29
C PHE A 59 8.50 10.52 1.86
N PRO A 60 8.96 9.81 0.82
CA PRO A 60 8.31 8.62 0.31
C PRO A 60 8.57 7.41 1.23
N ILE A 61 7.81 7.33 2.32
CA ILE A 61 8.01 6.34 3.37
C ILE A 61 6.96 5.24 3.24
N TYR A 62 7.47 4.01 3.27
CA TYR A 62 6.69 2.79 3.28
C TYR A 62 7.15 1.96 4.48
N PHE A 63 6.25 1.63 5.40
CA PHE A 63 6.53 0.86 6.61
C PHE A 63 5.61 -0.36 6.73
N GLY A 64 6.12 -1.42 7.33
CA GLY A 64 5.36 -2.63 7.64
C GLY A 64 6.27 -3.76 8.12
N SER A 65 5.74 -4.98 8.18
CA SER A 65 6.52 -6.18 8.55
C SER A 65 7.29 -6.71 7.34
N LYS A 66 8.61 -6.54 7.33
CA LYS A 66 9.43 -6.78 6.13
C LYS A 66 9.72 -8.26 5.89
N PHE A 67 9.24 -8.77 4.77
CA PHE A 67 9.65 -10.03 4.18
C PHE A 67 10.91 -9.84 3.32
N ARG A 68 11.87 -10.74 3.52
CA ARG A 68 13.19 -10.72 2.84
C ARG A 68 13.35 -11.97 2.00
N TYR A 69 12.63 -11.99 0.89
CA TYR A 69 12.71 -13.03 -0.12
C TYR A 69 13.23 -12.40 -1.43
N PRO A 70 14.55 -12.23 -1.57
CA PRO A 70 15.17 -11.54 -2.71
C PRO A 70 14.90 -12.23 -4.06
N GLU A 71 14.49 -13.51 -4.04
CA GLU A 71 14.01 -14.26 -5.19
C GLU A 71 12.71 -13.71 -5.78
N TYR A 72 11.88 -13.02 -4.99
CA TYR A 72 10.65 -12.37 -5.44
C TYR A 72 10.86 -10.86 -5.61
N VAL A 73 11.32 -10.18 -4.56
CA VAL A 73 11.54 -8.73 -4.55
C VAL A 73 12.90 -8.45 -3.94
N LYS A 74 13.87 -7.99 -4.74
CA LYS A 74 15.27 -7.79 -4.31
C LYS A 74 15.40 -6.90 -3.07
N GLN A 75 14.60 -5.84 -2.97
CA GLN A 75 14.60 -4.94 -1.82
C GLN A 75 13.78 -5.44 -0.62
N GLY A 76 13.08 -6.57 -0.76
CA GLY A 76 12.04 -7.04 0.15
C GLY A 76 10.71 -6.28 0.00
N TYR A 77 9.68 -6.79 0.63
CA TYR A 77 8.31 -6.24 0.61
C TYR A 77 7.69 -6.34 2.00
N PHE A 78 6.61 -5.62 2.29
CA PHE A 78 5.93 -5.72 3.59
C PHE A 78 4.73 -6.64 3.49
N SER A 79 4.57 -7.52 4.47
CA SER A 79 3.45 -8.48 4.53
C SER A 79 2.09 -7.77 4.50
N GLY A 80 1.21 -8.23 3.61
CA GLY A 80 -0.15 -7.68 3.49
C GLY A 80 -1.00 -7.91 4.74
N GLY A 81 -0.90 -9.10 5.33
CA GLY A 81 -1.67 -9.48 6.53
C GLY A 81 -1.18 -8.85 7.83
N ALA A 82 0.07 -8.35 7.86
CA ALA A 82 0.54 -7.53 8.98
C ALA A 82 0.05 -6.08 8.90
N GLY A 83 -0.48 -5.68 7.73
CA GLY A 83 -0.74 -4.30 7.38
C GLY A 83 0.54 -3.51 7.11
N TYR A 84 0.36 -2.38 6.42
CA TYR A 84 1.46 -1.48 6.09
C TYR A 84 0.96 -0.04 5.95
N VAL A 85 1.87 0.91 6.15
CA VAL A 85 1.61 2.35 6.10
C VAL A 85 2.42 3.00 4.99
N LEU A 86 1.76 3.89 4.25
CA LEU A 86 2.38 4.81 3.31
C LEU A 86 2.28 6.24 3.84
N SER A 87 3.33 7.03 3.65
CA SER A 87 3.22 8.48 3.75
C SER A 87 2.45 9.07 2.56
N ARG A 88 2.04 10.33 2.70
CA ARG A 88 1.44 11.11 1.61
C ARG A 88 2.28 11.07 0.32
N GLU A 89 3.57 11.35 0.42
CA GLU A 89 4.46 11.32 -0.75
C GLU A 89 4.60 9.90 -1.33
N ALA A 90 4.61 8.86 -0.49
CA ALA A 90 4.65 7.47 -0.99
C ALA A 90 3.38 7.11 -1.75
N LEU A 91 2.20 7.47 -1.24
CA LEU A 91 0.93 7.25 -1.93
C LEU A 91 0.87 8.02 -3.26
N LYS A 92 1.32 9.28 -3.26
CA LYS A 92 1.40 10.09 -4.48
C LYS A 92 2.24 9.41 -5.56
N ARG A 93 3.46 8.99 -5.22
CA ARG A 93 4.34 8.27 -6.17
C ARG A 93 3.75 6.95 -6.61
N PHE A 94 3.11 6.21 -5.69
CA PHE A 94 2.44 4.97 -6.01
C PHE A 94 1.41 5.16 -7.13
N VAL A 95 0.53 6.15 -7.00
CA VAL A 95 -0.53 6.36 -7.98
C VAL A 95 0.03 6.97 -9.27
N GLU A 96 0.79 8.06 -9.17
CA GLU A 96 1.24 8.81 -10.35
C GLU A 96 2.28 8.07 -11.21
N GLN A 97 3.13 7.26 -10.61
CA GLN A 97 4.27 6.64 -11.30
C GLN A 97 4.05 5.15 -11.51
N ALA A 98 3.60 4.47 -10.45
CA ALA A 98 3.52 3.02 -10.41
C ALA A 98 2.24 2.49 -11.08
N LEU A 99 1.09 3.16 -10.90
CA LEU A 99 -0.16 2.75 -11.54
C LEU A 99 -0.28 3.23 -12.99
N HIS A 100 0.13 4.46 -13.31
CA HIS A 100 0.04 5.01 -14.67
C HIS A 100 1.02 4.36 -15.65
N GLY A 101 2.17 3.84 -15.17
CA GLY A 101 3.14 3.11 -15.99
C GLY A 101 2.74 1.66 -16.30
N SER A 102 1.77 1.10 -15.57
CA SER A 102 1.29 -0.27 -15.70
C SER A 102 0.31 -0.40 -16.87
N LYS A 103 0.82 -0.39 -18.12
CA LYS A 103 0.02 -0.78 -19.31
C LYS A 103 -0.32 -2.27 -19.34
N ASN A 104 0.32 -3.07 -18.50
CA ASN A 104 0.05 -4.48 -18.33
C ASN A 104 -0.47 -4.71 -16.91
N CYS A 105 -1.79 -4.55 -16.72
CA CYS A 105 -2.46 -5.23 -15.63
C CYS A 105 -2.33 -6.74 -15.90
N THR A 106 -1.35 -7.40 -15.31
CA THR A 106 -1.30 -8.84 -15.30
C THR A 106 -2.50 -9.35 -14.53
N THR A 107 -3.35 -10.12 -15.18
CA THR A 107 -4.43 -10.89 -14.55
C THR A 107 -3.89 -12.14 -13.86
N ALA A 108 -2.60 -12.15 -13.53
CA ALA A 108 -1.99 -13.26 -12.83
C ALA A 108 -2.44 -13.20 -11.37
N PHE A 109 -2.40 -14.34 -10.70
CA PHE A 109 -2.76 -14.50 -9.30
C PHE A 109 -1.74 -13.73 -8.44
N ASP A 110 -1.91 -12.41 -8.41
CA ASP A 110 -0.90 -11.49 -7.95
C ASP A 110 -1.13 -11.24 -6.45
N THR A 111 -0.21 -11.74 -5.64
CA THR A 111 -0.24 -11.52 -4.20
C THR A 111 -0.05 -10.02 -3.94
N GLU A 112 -1.06 -9.40 -3.33
CA GLU A 112 -1.18 -7.96 -3.13
C GLU A 112 0.10 -7.32 -2.58
N ASP A 113 0.73 -7.95 -1.58
CA ASP A 113 1.92 -7.45 -0.92
C ASP A 113 3.21 -7.60 -1.76
N LEU A 114 3.30 -8.66 -2.56
CA LEU A 114 4.37 -8.83 -3.55
C LEU A 114 4.31 -7.74 -4.61
N GLU A 115 3.13 -7.48 -5.16
CA GLU A 115 2.93 -6.41 -6.14
C GLU A 115 3.25 -5.04 -5.55
N MET A 116 2.77 -4.78 -4.34
CA MET A 116 3.09 -3.56 -3.61
C MET A 116 4.61 -3.39 -3.43
N GLY A 117 5.32 -4.50 -3.18
CA GLY A 117 6.78 -4.53 -3.03
C GLY A 117 7.59 -4.27 -4.30
N ASN A 118 7.01 -4.49 -5.48
CA ASN A 118 7.69 -4.24 -6.77
C ASN A 118 7.96 -2.75 -7.00
N PHE A 119 7.20 -1.88 -6.33
CA PHE A 119 7.36 -0.43 -6.42
C PHE A 119 8.46 0.08 -5.50
N ARG A 120 9.16 1.12 -5.97
CA ARG A 120 10.18 1.82 -5.21
C ARG A 120 9.64 3.19 -4.82
N PHE A 121 9.68 3.47 -3.53
CA PHE A 121 9.28 4.73 -2.91
C PHE A 121 10.49 5.67 -2.82
#